data_AF-A0A7S4K4B9-F1
#
_entry.id   AF-A0A7S4K4B9-F1
#
_cell.length_a   1.000
_cell.length_b   1.000
_cell.length_c   1.000
_cell.angle_alpha   90.00
_cell.angle_beta   90.00
_cell.angle_gamma   90.00
#
_symmetry.space_group_name_H-M   'P 1'
#
loop_
_entity.id
_entity.type
_entity.pdbx_description
1 polymer ?
#
loop_
_entity_poly.entity_id
_entity_poly.type
_entity_poly.pdbx_seq_one_letter_code
_entity_poly.pdbx_strand_id
1 'polypeptide(L)'
;GGGGGQHPPSSGGRAPTSQVLELDGVSCEPSEDGSTLWHFHCDGASYPARLVNLPCPVELHKTFDHATYYKCSDVGQILIVYEDETHLEEAESVPGYRTEGFPSYYHSGLTPPMKRVVQRRFDSREHDAVAPPRSEVSSVERELRELIDKTSKDTKGKTKGGAGQSVGGKVLEEVVEDVVEYEAWMDDNGRVPYGVEFDEKDVMCTKHPEVWLDPNDVKEEERLREGIEKKKKAERKAEEEAKAKKAAEA
;
A
#
# COMPACT_ATOMS: atom_id res chain seq x y z
N GLY A 1 12.92 50.07 -47.80
CA GLY A 1 11.56 49.72 -47.35
C GLY A 1 11.08 48.59 -48.22
N GLY A 2 10.45 47.52 -47.73
CA GLY A 2 9.72 47.32 -46.49
C GLY A 2 8.39 46.64 -46.86
N GLY A 3 8.09 45.49 -46.24
CA GLY A 3 6.79 44.79 -46.25
C GLY A 3 6.53 43.91 -47.49
N GLY A 4 6.19 42.62 -47.41
CA GLY A 4 5.76 41.78 -46.29
C GLY A 4 4.23 41.75 -46.13
N GLY A 5 3.59 40.63 -46.50
CA GLY A 5 2.21 40.25 -46.15
C GLY A 5 1.40 39.74 -47.35
N GLN A 6 0.52 38.73 -47.29
CA GLN A 6 -0.01 37.85 -46.24
C GLN A 6 -0.72 36.66 -46.94
N HIS A 7 -0.68 35.47 -46.34
CA HIS A 7 -1.73 34.45 -46.48
C HIS A 7 -1.99 33.86 -45.08
N PRO A 8 -3.25 33.84 -44.60
CA PRO A 8 -3.67 32.98 -43.49
C PRO A 8 -4.68 31.91 -44.01
N PRO A 9 -5.26 31.07 -43.15
CA PRO A 9 -4.65 29.98 -42.40
C PRO A 9 -5.33 28.62 -42.72
N SER A 10 -4.75 27.49 -42.32
CA SER A 10 -5.57 26.31 -42.05
C SER A 10 -5.13 25.63 -40.75
N SER A 11 -6.08 25.67 -39.82
CA SER A 11 -6.08 25.05 -38.51
C SER A 11 -6.30 23.55 -38.62
N GLY A 12 -5.43 22.76 -38.00
CA GLY A 12 -5.65 21.34 -37.73
C GLY A 12 -5.08 21.03 -36.35
N GLY A 13 -5.92 21.08 -35.33
CA GLY A 13 -5.50 20.93 -33.94
C GLY A 13 -5.07 19.51 -33.58
N ARG A 14 -4.06 19.44 -32.71
CA ARG A 14 -3.91 18.39 -31.70
C ARG A 14 -3.49 19.10 -30.42
N ALA A 15 -4.27 18.93 -29.36
CA ALA A 15 -3.99 19.53 -28.06
C ALA A 15 -2.58 19.14 -27.59
N PRO A 16 -1.77 20.08 -27.05
CA PRO A 16 -0.46 19.70 -26.55
C PRO A 16 -0.68 18.86 -25.30
N THR A 17 -0.25 17.60 -25.37
CA THR A 17 0.21 16.81 -24.24
C THR A 17 1.01 17.72 -23.32
N SER A 18 0.69 17.66 -22.03
CA SER A 18 1.44 18.20 -20.88
C SER A 18 2.72 18.93 -21.27
N GLN A 19 2.80 20.22 -20.96
CA GLN A 19 4.05 20.97 -20.92
C GLN A 19 5.04 20.27 -19.98
N VAL A 20 5.65 19.20 -20.47
CA VAL A 20 6.97 18.75 -20.05
C VAL A 20 7.83 19.97 -20.31
N LEU A 21 8.55 20.40 -19.29
CA LEU A 21 9.55 21.45 -19.41
C LEU A 21 10.54 20.96 -20.47
N GLU A 22 10.35 21.34 -21.74
CA GLU A 22 11.40 21.32 -22.74
C GLU A 22 12.40 22.39 -22.31
N LEU A 23 13.19 22.03 -21.29
CA LEU A 23 14.47 22.65 -21.07
C LEU A 23 15.28 22.29 -22.32
N ASP A 24 15.37 23.24 -23.23
CA ASP A 24 16.14 23.09 -24.47
C ASP A 24 17.52 22.53 -24.10
N GLY A 25 17.83 21.32 -24.58
CA GLY A 25 19.09 20.63 -24.28
C GLY A 25 19.09 19.59 -23.15
N VAL A 26 17.95 19.32 -22.47
CA VAL A 26 17.85 18.24 -21.46
C VAL A 26 16.79 17.21 -21.84
N SER A 27 17.18 15.93 -21.89
CA SER A 27 16.25 14.82 -22.15
C SER A 27 16.67 13.54 -21.43
N CYS A 28 15.73 12.66 -21.11
CA CYS A 28 16.01 11.36 -20.49
C CYS A 28 15.29 10.25 -21.25
N GLU A 29 15.96 9.14 -21.51
CA GLU A 29 15.37 7.97 -22.16
C GLU A 29 15.79 6.66 -21.47
N PRO A 30 14.91 5.65 -21.42
CA PRO A 30 15.26 4.35 -20.87
C PRO A 30 16.27 3.64 -21.77
N SER A 31 17.22 2.93 -21.16
CA SER A 31 18.17 2.09 -21.90
C SER A 31 17.54 0.75 -22.28
N GLU A 32 18.03 0.14 -23.36
CA GLU A 32 17.63 -1.21 -23.78
C GLU A 32 18.18 -2.30 -22.84
N ASP A 33 19.28 -2.02 -22.15
CA ASP A 33 20.05 -2.99 -21.35
C ASP A 33 19.44 -3.29 -19.97
N GLY A 34 18.37 -2.61 -19.58
CA GLY A 34 17.65 -2.94 -18.36
C GLY A 34 16.55 -1.94 -18.00
N SER A 35 15.49 -2.46 -17.36
CA SER A 35 14.29 -1.69 -17.00
C SER A 35 14.51 -0.51 -16.04
N THR A 36 15.69 -0.41 -15.43
CA THR A 36 16.07 0.67 -14.51
C THR A 36 17.27 1.48 -15.00
N LEU A 37 17.90 1.10 -16.12
CA LEU A 37 18.95 1.88 -16.74
C LEU A 37 18.34 2.95 -17.65
N TRP A 38 18.94 4.13 -17.64
CA TRP A 38 18.49 5.29 -18.38
C TRP A 38 19.71 6.05 -18.91
N HIS A 39 19.51 6.79 -19.99
CA HIS A 39 20.45 7.78 -20.49
C HIS A 39 19.90 9.18 -20.22
N PHE A 40 20.69 9.97 -19.49
CA PHE A 40 20.42 11.37 -19.20
C PHE A 40 21.26 12.23 -20.15
N HIS A 41 20.61 13.04 -20.96
CA HIS A 41 21.25 13.93 -21.93
C HIS A 41 21.16 15.37 -21.43
N CYS A 42 22.29 16.07 -21.40
CA CYS A 42 22.37 17.48 -21.03
C CYS A 42 23.48 18.15 -21.86
N ASP A 43 23.15 19.27 -22.52
CA ASP A 43 24.10 20.09 -23.30
C ASP A 43 24.92 19.30 -24.34
N GLY A 44 24.30 18.27 -24.94
CA GLY A 44 24.94 17.41 -25.94
C GLY A 44 25.85 16.32 -25.37
N ALA A 45 25.97 16.22 -24.06
CA ALA A 45 26.60 15.09 -23.37
C ALA A 45 25.54 14.07 -22.91
N SER A 46 25.92 12.79 -22.92
CA SER A 46 25.09 11.67 -22.45
C SER A 46 25.74 11.00 -21.24
N TYR A 47 24.93 10.75 -20.23
CA TYR A 47 25.34 10.23 -18.92
C TYR A 47 24.52 8.99 -18.57
N PRO A 48 25.14 7.92 -18.06
CA PRO A 48 24.39 6.79 -17.57
C PRO A 48 23.65 7.16 -16.28
N ALA A 49 22.44 6.63 -16.15
CA ALA A 49 21.58 6.92 -15.01
C ALA A 49 20.82 5.66 -14.55
N ARG A 50 20.52 5.61 -13.26
CA ARG A 50 19.79 4.50 -12.63
C ARG A 50 18.53 5.00 -11.94
N LEU A 51 17.39 4.42 -12.29
CA LEU A 51 16.12 4.61 -11.59
C LEU A 51 16.08 3.71 -10.34
N VAL A 52 15.93 4.32 -9.17
CA VAL A 52 15.90 3.62 -7.87
C VAL A 52 14.70 4.04 -7.03
N ASN A 53 14.21 3.13 -6.17
CA ASN A 53 13.13 3.45 -5.23
C ASN A 53 13.68 4.16 -3.99
N LEU A 54 13.03 5.23 -3.55
CA LEU A 54 13.34 5.86 -2.27
C LEU A 54 12.80 5.01 -1.11
N PRO A 55 13.56 4.86 -0.01
CA PRO A 55 13.08 4.18 1.18
C PRO A 55 12.02 4.99 1.95
N CYS A 56 11.97 6.30 1.71
CA CYS A 56 10.99 7.21 2.28
C CYS A 56 10.34 7.98 1.13
N PRO A 57 9.12 7.59 0.69
CA PRO A 57 8.34 8.39 -0.23
C PRO A 57 8.16 9.81 0.32
N VAL A 58 8.26 10.81 -0.55
CA VAL A 58 8.20 12.22 -0.17
C VAL A 58 6.94 12.85 -0.76
N GLU A 59 6.16 13.51 0.08
CA GLU A 59 4.97 14.24 -0.36
C GLU A 59 5.36 15.62 -0.92
N LEU A 60 5.02 15.86 -2.19
CA LEU A 60 5.19 17.15 -2.84
C LEU A 60 4.00 18.04 -2.52
N HIS A 61 4.29 19.21 -1.96
CA HIS A 61 3.29 20.23 -1.65
C HIS A 61 3.54 21.51 -2.44
N LYS A 62 2.47 22.15 -2.89
CA LYS A 62 2.52 23.53 -3.41
C LYS A 62 1.90 24.48 -2.40
N THR A 63 2.38 25.72 -2.41
CA THR A 63 1.85 26.81 -1.57
C THR A 63 1.85 28.11 -2.38
N PHE A 64 0.94 29.02 -2.03
CA PHE A 64 0.92 30.37 -2.57
C PHE A 64 1.37 31.41 -1.53
N ASP A 65 1.09 31.16 -0.26
CA ASP A 65 1.27 32.09 0.86
C ASP A 65 2.37 31.67 1.86
N HIS A 66 3.02 30.53 1.63
CA HIS A 66 3.98 29.88 2.56
C HIS A 66 3.40 29.54 3.94
N ALA A 67 2.08 29.50 4.07
CA ALA A 67 1.38 29.12 5.30
C ALA A 67 0.48 27.91 5.07
N THR A 68 -0.27 27.92 3.96
CA THR A 68 -1.16 26.83 3.56
C THR A 68 -0.50 26.01 2.46
N TYR A 69 -0.38 24.71 2.71
CA TYR A 69 0.25 23.76 1.80
C TYR A 69 -0.78 22.78 1.27
N TYR A 70 -0.75 22.54 -0.04
CA TYR A 70 -1.65 21.62 -0.73
C TYR A 70 -0.82 20.47 -1.32
N LYS A 71 -1.15 19.24 -0.93
CA LYS A 71 -0.53 18.04 -1.49
C LYS A 71 -0.82 17.96 -3.00
N CYS A 72 0.22 17.68 -3.77
CA CYS A 72 0.17 17.57 -5.23
C CYS A 72 0.44 16.15 -5.72
N SER A 73 1.47 15.50 -5.18
CA SER A 73 1.92 14.17 -5.61
C SER A 73 2.82 13.55 -4.56
N ASP A 74 3.01 12.24 -4.64
CA ASP A 74 4.03 11.51 -3.90
C ASP A 74 5.21 11.18 -4.83
N VAL A 75 6.43 11.31 -4.33
CA VAL A 75 7.67 10.99 -5.03
C VAL A 75 8.31 9.78 -4.35
N GLY A 76 8.22 8.62 -5.00
CA GLY A 76 8.75 7.35 -4.49
C GLY A 76 10.03 6.86 -5.18
N GLN A 77 10.46 7.52 -6.25
CA GLN A 77 11.61 7.11 -7.06
C GLN A 77 12.47 8.31 -7.43
N ILE A 78 13.76 8.06 -7.65
CA ILE A 78 14.72 9.04 -8.15
C ILE A 78 15.54 8.45 -9.27
N LEU A 79 16.01 9.32 -10.15
CA LEU A 79 16.98 9.00 -11.18
C LEU A 79 18.35 9.52 -10.72
N ILE A 80 19.31 8.61 -10.47
CA ILE A 80 20.68 8.97 -10.12
C ILE A 80 21.48 9.02 -11.42
N VAL A 81 22.10 10.15 -11.71
CA VAL A 81 22.95 10.35 -12.89
C VAL A 81 24.42 10.20 -12.47
N TYR A 82 25.18 9.45 -13.24
CA TYR A 82 26.60 9.16 -13.01
C TYR A 82 27.45 9.86 -14.07
N GLU A 83 28.71 10.13 -13.75
CA GLU A 83 29.63 10.80 -14.68
C GLU A 83 29.90 9.95 -15.92
N ASP A 84 30.08 8.64 -15.72
CA ASP A 84 30.29 7.65 -16.78
C ASP A 84 29.91 6.23 -16.29
N GLU A 85 30.06 5.23 -17.17
CA GLU A 85 29.72 3.83 -16.87
C GLU A 85 30.60 3.25 -15.75
N THR A 86 31.86 3.69 -15.66
CA THR A 86 32.78 3.21 -14.62
C THR A 86 32.34 3.68 -13.24
N HIS A 87 31.87 4.93 -13.11
CA HIS A 87 31.32 5.46 -11.87
C HIS A 87 29.99 4.79 -11.47
N LEU A 88 29.15 4.43 -12.45
CA LEU A 88 27.95 3.63 -12.20
C LEU A 88 28.35 2.27 -11.61
N GLU A 89 29.23 1.52 -12.28
CA GLU A 89 29.68 0.19 -11.83
C GLU A 89 30.34 0.25 -10.45
N GLU A 90 31.22 1.23 -10.22
CA GLU A 90 31.87 1.45 -8.92
C GLU A 90 30.84 1.71 -7.83
N ALA A 91 29.86 2.59 -8.07
CA ALA A 91 28.81 2.87 -7.10
C ALA A 91 27.96 1.63 -6.77
N GLU A 92 27.62 0.83 -7.79
CA GLU A 92 26.85 -0.40 -7.59
C GLU A 92 27.63 -1.50 -6.86
N SER A 93 28.97 -1.47 -6.97
CA SER A 93 29.87 -2.40 -6.27
C SER A 93 30.05 -2.09 -4.78
N VAL A 94 29.74 -0.85 -4.34
CA VAL A 94 29.90 -0.44 -2.95
C VAL A 94 29.00 -1.29 -2.03
N PRO A 95 29.55 -1.91 -0.98
CA PRO A 95 28.75 -2.65 0.00
C PRO A 95 27.66 -1.76 0.61
N GLY A 96 26.41 -2.21 0.49
CA GLY A 96 25.24 -1.48 0.97
C GLY A 96 24.71 -0.40 0.01
N TYR A 97 25.16 -0.37 -1.25
CA TYR A 97 24.52 0.41 -2.31
C TYR A 97 23.04 0.01 -2.47
N ARG A 98 22.79 -1.30 -2.52
CA ARG A 98 21.47 -1.91 -2.36
C ARG A 98 21.30 -2.41 -0.95
N THR A 99 20.08 -2.31 -0.43
CA THR A 99 19.76 -2.89 0.87
C THR A 99 19.45 -4.38 0.72
N GLU A 100 20.07 -5.22 1.54
CA GLU A 100 19.79 -6.65 1.60
C GLU A 100 18.32 -6.90 1.99
N GLY A 101 17.64 -7.86 1.35
CA GLY A 101 16.18 -8.05 1.47
C GLY A 101 15.33 -7.00 0.74
N PHE A 102 15.90 -5.82 0.44
CA PHE A 102 15.22 -4.70 -0.23
C PHE A 102 16.02 -4.18 -1.44
N PRO A 103 16.41 -5.04 -2.41
CA PRO A 103 17.37 -4.70 -3.47
C PRO A 103 16.88 -3.63 -4.46
N SER A 104 15.58 -3.33 -4.47
CA SER A 104 14.99 -2.27 -5.30
C SER A 104 15.08 -0.88 -4.67
N TYR A 105 15.39 -0.78 -3.38
CA TYR A 105 15.45 0.48 -2.64
C TYR A 105 16.87 1.00 -2.55
N TYR A 106 16.99 2.32 -2.72
CA TYR A 106 18.19 3.06 -2.40
C TYR A 106 18.40 3.07 -0.88
N HIS A 107 19.65 3.04 -0.44
CA HIS A 107 19.97 2.89 0.98
C HIS A 107 19.63 4.13 1.83
N SER A 108 19.53 5.33 1.24
CA SER A 108 19.27 6.58 1.97
C SER A 108 17.99 7.30 1.51
N GLY A 109 17.40 8.11 2.39
CA GLY A 109 16.45 9.14 1.99
C GLY A 109 17.14 10.41 1.46
N LEU A 110 16.35 11.38 1.00
CA LEU A 110 16.86 12.61 0.40
C LEU A 110 17.56 13.55 1.40
N THR A 111 17.16 13.52 2.67
CA THR A 111 17.69 14.45 3.68
C THR A 111 18.85 13.83 4.47
N PRO A 112 19.86 14.61 4.91
CA PRO A 112 21.02 14.09 5.63
C PRO A 112 20.68 13.21 6.86
N PRO A 113 19.67 13.55 7.70
CA PRO A 113 19.26 12.69 8.81
C PRO A 113 18.73 11.31 8.39
N MET A 114 18.39 11.13 7.11
CA MET A 114 17.85 9.89 6.53
C MET A 114 18.92 9.06 5.80
N LYS A 115 20.21 9.36 6.02
CA LYS A 115 21.32 8.51 5.55
C LYS A 115 21.20 7.10 6.12
N ARG A 116 21.29 6.09 5.25
CA ARG A 116 21.21 4.65 5.58
C ARG A 116 20.00 4.32 6.47
N VAL A 117 18.85 4.92 6.16
CA VAL A 117 17.65 4.85 7.01
C VAL A 117 17.11 3.44 7.12
N VAL A 118 17.16 2.64 6.03
CA VAL A 118 16.61 1.28 6.05
C VAL A 118 17.32 0.43 7.09
N GLN A 119 18.65 0.32 7.00
CA GLN A 119 19.45 -0.47 7.95
C GLN A 119 19.41 0.10 9.37
N ARG A 120 19.42 1.43 9.51
CA ARG A 120 19.53 2.06 10.84
C ARG A 120 18.21 2.14 11.59
N ARG A 121 17.08 2.27 10.89
CA ARG A 121 15.78 2.63 11.51
C ARG A 121 14.60 1.77 11.08
N PHE A 122 14.61 1.15 9.90
CA PHE A 122 13.43 0.43 9.40
C PHE A 122 13.56 -1.07 9.55
N ASP A 123 14.74 -1.63 9.29
CA ASP A 123 15.03 -3.06 9.43
C ASP A 123 14.98 -3.52 10.89
N SER A 124 15.35 -2.63 11.82
CA SER A 124 15.33 -2.88 13.27
C SER A 124 13.94 -2.76 13.91
N ARG A 125 12.92 -2.34 13.16
CA ARG A 125 11.55 -2.36 13.68
C ARG A 125 11.03 -3.79 13.58
N GLU A 126 10.42 -4.25 14.66
CA GLU A 126 9.68 -5.51 14.66
C GLU A 126 8.50 -5.33 13.70
N HIS A 127 8.65 -5.81 12.47
CA HIS A 127 7.55 -5.83 11.50
C HIS A 127 6.72 -7.06 11.84
N ASP A 128 5.71 -6.90 12.69
CA ASP A 128 4.72 -7.96 12.97
C ASP A 128 4.00 -8.45 11.69
N ALA A 129 4.11 -7.72 10.59
CA ALA A 129 3.75 -8.17 9.26
C ALA A 129 4.91 -7.92 8.28
N VAL A 130 5.81 -8.89 8.14
CA VAL A 130 6.77 -8.90 7.04
C VAL A 130 6.00 -9.06 5.74
N ALA A 131 5.94 -8.00 4.94
CA ALA A 131 5.41 -8.10 3.60
C ALA A 131 6.26 -9.11 2.80
N PRO A 132 5.64 -10.08 2.11
CA PRO A 132 6.39 -11.10 1.38
C PRO A 132 7.31 -10.46 0.33
N PRO A 133 8.50 -11.05 0.07
CA PRO A 133 9.45 -10.56 -0.92
C PRO A 133 8.77 -10.25 -2.26
N ARG A 134 9.14 -9.13 -2.91
CA ARG A 134 8.53 -8.72 -4.20
C ARG A 134 8.63 -9.78 -5.30
N SER A 135 9.66 -10.63 -5.27
CA SER A 135 9.78 -11.78 -6.17
C SER A 135 8.67 -12.80 -5.94
N GLU A 136 8.32 -13.06 -4.69
CA GLU A 136 7.21 -13.93 -4.31
C GLU A 136 5.89 -13.27 -4.66
N VAL A 137 5.69 -11.99 -4.34
CA VAL A 137 4.50 -11.23 -4.72
C VAL A 137 4.29 -11.25 -6.23
N SER A 138 5.33 -10.96 -7.03
CA SER A 138 5.25 -10.98 -8.49
C SER A 138 4.97 -12.39 -9.04
N SER A 139 5.54 -13.43 -8.43
CA SER A 139 5.22 -14.81 -8.79
C SER A 139 3.76 -15.17 -8.49
N VAL A 140 3.27 -14.78 -7.30
CA VAL A 140 1.89 -14.99 -6.87
C VAL A 140 0.92 -14.19 -7.74
N GLU A 141 1.23 -12.94 -8.07
CA GLU A 141 0.42 -12.12 -8.97
C GLU A 141 0.33 -12.73 -10.37
N ARG A 142 1.43 -13.27 -10.89
CA ARG A 142 1.44 -13.98 -12.18
C ARG A 142 0.58 -15.24 -12.11
N GLU A 143 0.74 -16.05 -11.06
CA GLU A 143 -0.04 -17.27 -10.86
C GLU A 143 -1.54 -16.97 -10.71
N LEU A 144 -1.89 -15.94 -9.94
CA LEU A 144 -3.27 -15.49 -9.77
C LEU A 144 -3.89 -15.05 -11.09
N ARG A 145 -3.16 -14.29 -11.92
CA ARG A 145 -3.62 -13.91 -13.27
C ARG A 145 -3.88 -15.14 -14.14
N GLU A 146 -2.98 -16.12 -14.13
CA GLU A 146 -3.16 -17.37 -14.86
C GLU A 146 -4.41 -18.15 -14.37
N LEU A 147 -4.68 -18.16 -13.07
CA LEU A 147 -5.82 -18.83 -12.47
C LEU A 147 -7.15 -18.14 -12.81
N ILE A 148 -7.17 -16.79 -12.79
CA ILE A 148 -8.31 -15.98 -13.22
C ILE A 148 -8.61 -16.25 -14.71
N ASP A 149 -7.59 -16.27 -15.55
CA ASP A 149 -7.74 -16.55 -16.98
C ASP A 149 -8.28 -17.96 -17.25
N LYS A 150 -7.79 -18.98 -16.53
CA LYS A 150 -8.29 -20.36 -16.63
C LYS A 150 -9.76 -20.47 -16.18
N THR A 151 -10.09 -19.85 -15.05
CA THR A 151 -11.47 -19.83 -14.52
C THR A 151 -12.42 -19.12 -15.48
N SER A 152 -11.99 -18.02 -16.11
CA SER A 152 -12.77 -17.29 -17.11
C SER A 152 -13.07 -18.15 -18.36
N LYS A 153 -12.13 -19.00 -18.76
CA LYS A 153 -12.24 -19.89 -19.92
C LYS A 153 -13.14 -21.10 -19.62
N ASP A 154 -13.09 -21.65 -18.41
CA ASP A 154 -13.95 -22.77 -17.99
C ASP A 154 -15.43 -22.35 -17.87
N THR A 155 -15.71 -21.10 -17.49
CA THR A 155 -17.09 -20.56 -17.53
C THR A 155 -17.64 -20.36 -18.94
N LYS A 156 -16.79 -20.26 -19.98
CA LYS A 156 -17.24 -20.14 -21.38
C LYS A 156 -17.75 -21.47 -21.98
N GLY A 157 -17.51 -22.60 -21.32
CA GLY A 157 -17.95 -23.93 -21.80
C GLY A 157 -19.37 -24.33 -21.36
N LYS A 158 -20.01 -23.58 -20.45
CA LYS A 158 -21.23 -24.05 -19.79
C LYS A 158 -22.29 -22.94 -19.63
N THR A 159 -22.72 -22.34 -20.73
CA THR A 159 -24.01 -21.60 -20.75
C THR A 159 -24.52 -21.46 -22.18
N LYS A 160 -25.41 -22.38 -22.57
CA LYS A 160 -26.33 -22.20 -23.69
C LYS A 160 -27.73 -22.14 -23.09
N GLY A 161 -28.31 -20.94 -23.07
CA GLY A 161 -29.72 -20.70 -22.76
C GLY A 161 -29.95 -19.89 -21.48
N GLY A 162 -30.52 -18.70 -21.63
CA GLY A 162 -31.09 -17.91 -20.53
C GLY A 162 -30.63 -16.46 -20.57
N ALA A 163 -31.52 -15.56 -20.97
CA ALA A 163 -31.28 -14.14 -21.13
C ALA A 163 -31.04 -13.42 -19.79
N GLY A 164 -30.12 -12.47 -19.81
CA GLY A 164 -30.10 -11.28 -18.95
C GLY A 164 -29.71 -11.47 -17.49
N GLN A 165 -28.42 -11.33 -17.18
CA GLN A 165 -27.93 -10.28 -16.29
C GLN A 165 -26.41 -10.20 -16.31
N SER A 166 -25.92 -8.97 -16.19
CA SER A 166 -24.54 -8.53 -16.19
C SER A 166 -23.61 -9.39 -15.33
N VAL A 167 -22.52 -9.85 -15.95
CA VAL A 167 -21.31 -10.26 -15.24
C VAL A 167 -20.60 -9.00 -14.75
N GLY A 168 -20.51 -8.81 -13.44
CA GLY A 168 -19.73 -7.72 -12.85
C GLY A 168 -19.58 -7.89 -11.35
N GLY A 169 -18.43 -8.40 -10.91
CA GLY A 169 -17.99 -8.35 -9.52
C GLY A 169 -18.58 -9.41 -8.61
N LYS A 170 -17.90 -10.55 -8.45
CA LYS A 170 -17.96 -11.24 -7.16
C LYS A 170 -17.18 -10.38 -6.18
N VAL A 171 -17.91 -9.60 -5.40
CA VAL A 171 -17.44 -8.92 -4.20
C VAL A 171 -16.75 -9.97 -3.32
N LEU A 172 -15.44 -9.86 -3.13
CA LEU A 172 -14.65 -10.82 -2.34
C LEU A 172 -14.70 -10.50 -0.84
N GLU A 173 -15.19 -9.33 -0.48
CA GLU A 173 -15.51 -8.91 0.88
C GLU A 173 -16.63 -7.88 0.76
N GLU A 174 -17.83 -8.23 1.23
CA GLU A 174 -18.89 -7.25 1.40
C GLU A 174 -18.49 -6.41 2.62
N VAL A 175 -17.81 -5.29 2.37
CA VAL A 175 -17.67 -4.26 3.40
C VAL A 175 -19.08 -3.71 3.62
N VAL A 176 -19.79 -4.32 4.56
CA VAL A 176 -20.99 -3.73 5.15
C VAL A 176 -20.47 -2.56 5.96
N GLU A 177 -20.48 -1.37 5.38
CA GLU A 177 -20.44 -0.16 6.18
C GLU A 177 -21.73 -0.18 6.99
N ASP A 178 -21.65 -0.60 8.26
CA ASP A 178 -22.72 -0.37 9.22
C ASP A 178 -22.88 1.16 9.30
N VAL A 179 -23.88 1.67 8.58
CA VAL A 179 -24.27 3.07 8.65
C VAL A 179 -24.73 3.29 10.08
N VAL A 180 -23.81 3.83 10.91
CA VAL A 180 -24.12 4.23 12.27
C VAL A 180 -25.16 5.33 12.16
N GLU A 181 -26.33 5.10 12.76
CA GLU A 181 -27.42 6.06 12.75
C GLU A 181 -26.91 7.39 13.33
N TYR A 182 -27.26 8.49 12.68
CA TYR A 182 -26.79 9.81 13.09
C TYR A 182 -27.35 10.14 14.48
N GLU A 183 -26.49 10.12 15.48
CA GLU A 183 -26.84 10.46 16.85
C GLU A 183 -26.50 11.93 17.12
N ALA A 184 -27.35 12.64 17.87
CA ALA A 184 -27.23 14.08 18.11
C ALA A 184 -25.89 14.53 18.76
N TRP A 185 -25.10 13.60 19.31
CA TRP A 185 -23.75 13.89 19.82
C TRP A 185 -22.68 13.99 18.73
N MET A 186 -22.97 13.54 17.50
CA MET A 186 -22.09 13.64 16.33
C MET A 186 -22.14 15.02 15.66
N ASP A 187 -23.02 15.91 16.12
CA ASP A 187 -23.06 17.31 15.73
C ASP A 187 -21.71 18.02 16.04
N ASP A 188 -21.34 18.98 15.18
CA ASP A 188 -20.16 19.84 15.30
C ASP A 188 -18.77 19.16 15.42
N ASN A 189 -18.57 17.94 14.90
CA ASN A 189 -17.30 17.20 14.99
C ASN A 189 -16.80 17.01 16.44
N GLY A 190 -17.72 16.87 17.41
CA GLY A 190 -17.37 16.72 18.82
C GLY A 190 -16.96 18.04 19.50
N ARG A 191 -17.39 19.20 18.99
CA ARG A 191 -17.17 20.52 19.62
C ARG A 191 -18.10 20.84 20.79
N VAL A 192 -18.73 19.85 21.42
CA VAL A 192 -19.35 20.09 22.73
C VAL A 192 -18.24 20.45 23.73
N PRO A 193 -18.21 21.67 24.32
CA PRO A 193 -17.08 22.13 25.14
C PRO A 193 -16.84 21.30 26.41
N TYR A 194 -17.84 20.51 26.81
CA TYR A 194 -17.84 19.72 28.04
C TYR A 194 -17.88 18.20 27.79
N GLY A 195 -17.78 17.75 26.54
CA GLY A 195 -17.98 16.34 26.19
C GLY A 195 -19.42 15.88 26.44
N VAL A 196 -19.68 14.58 26.21
CA VAL A 196 -20.93 13.93 26.61
C VAL A 196 -20.65 13.22 27.93
N GLU A 197 -21.38 13.56 28.98
CA GLU A 197 -21.33 12.83 30.26
C GLU A 197 -22.24 11.60 30.18
N PHE A 198 -21.66 10.42 30.37
CA PHE A 198 -22.40 9.16 30.43
C PHE A 198 -22.55 8.76 31.91
N ASP A 199 -23.77 8.43 32.32
CA ASP A 199 -24.04 7.81 33.63
C ASP A 199 -23.94 6.29 33.51
N GLU A 200 -23.66 5.58 34.61
CA GLU A 200 -23.60 4.11 34.68
C GLU A 200 -24.91 3.44 34.24
N LYS A 201 -26.01 4.20 34.26
CA LYS A 201 -27.36 3.75 33.88
C LYS A 201 -27.67 3.91 32.40
N ASP A 202 -26.76 4.51 31.63
CA ASP A 202 -26.99 4.78 30.22
C ASP A 202 -26.92 3.49 29.37
N VAL A 203 -27.72 3.43 28.30
CA VAL A 203 -27.89 2.23 27.47
C VAL A 203 -26.57 1.86 26.78
N MET A 204 -25.76 2.87 26.43
CA MET A 204 -24.43 2.69 25.84
C MET A 204 -23.48 1.97 26.79
N CYS A 205 -23.51 2.29 28.08
CA CYS A 205 -22.65 1.68 29.10
C CYS A 205 -23.02 0.21 29.36
N THR A 206 -24.27 -0.17 29.12
CA THR A 206 -24.71 -1.58 29.21
C THR A 206 -24.27 -2.40 27.99
N LYS A 207 -24.21 -1.78 26.81
CA LYS A 207 -23.78 -2.45 25.57
C LYS A 207 -22.26 -2.57 25.46
N HIS A 208 -21.53 -1.63 26.06
CA HIS A 208 -20.07 -1.54 26.04
C HIS A 208 -19.47 -1.48 27.45
N PRO A 209 -19.62 -2.55 28.25
CA PRO A 209 -19.07 -2.60 29.62
C PRO A 209 -17.54 -2.48 29.65
N GLU A 210 -16.84 -2.80 28.57
CA GLU A 210 -15.39 -2.64 28.39
C GLU A 210 -14.91 -1.19 28.52
N VAL A 211 -15.79 -0.21 28.39
CA VAL A 211 -15.47 1.23 28.54
C VAL A 211 -15.18 1.59 30.01
N TRP A 212 -15.72 0.82 30.96
CA TRP A 212 -15.67 1.11 32.40
C TRP A 212 -14.88 0.10 33.22
N LEU A 213 -14.51 -1.03 32.62
CA LEU A 213 -13.76 -2.09 33.28
C LEU A 213 -12.26 -1.95 33.00
N ASP A 214 -11.41 -2.19 34.01
CA ASP A 214 -9.97 -2.19 33.80
C ASP A 214 -9.59 -3.26 32.77
N PRO A 215 -8.79 -2.94 31.74
CA PRO A 215 -8.40 -3.90 30.71
C PRO A 215 -7.73 -5.18 31.26
N ASN A 216 -7.16 -5.14 32.46
CA ASN A 216 -6.59 -6.32 33.11
C ASN A 216 -7.67 -7.24 33.70
N ASP A 217 -8.72 -6.67 34.30
CA ASP A 217 -9.83 -7.43 34.88
C ASP A 217 -10.61 -8.19 33.79
N VAL A 218 -10.82 -7.54 32.64
CA VAL A 218 -11.46 -8.16 31.46
C VAL A 218 -10.63 -9.35 30.97
N LYS A 219 -9.31 -9.19 30.85
CA LYS A 219 -8.39 -10.26 30.42
C LYS A 219 -8.32 -11.41 31.41
N GLU A 220 -8.41 -11.14 32.71
CA GLU A 220 -8.45 -12.20 33.73
C GLU A 220 -9.75 -13.01 33.65
N GLU A 221 -10.90 -12.36 33.45
CA GLU A 221 -12.18 -13.05 33.25
C GLU A 221 -12.18 -13.93 31.99
N GLU A 222 -11.66 -13.44 30.87
CA GLU A 222 -11.56 -14.21 29.63
C GLU A 222 -10.71 -15.47 29.83
N ARG A 223 -9.55 -15.34 30.49
CA ARG A 223 -8.68 -16.48 30.84
C ARG A 223 -9.38 -17.49 31.73
N LEU A 224 -10.17 -17.03 32.70
CA LEU A 224 -10.97 -17.89 33.57
C LEU A 224 -12.04 -18.65 32.77
N ARG A 225 -12.75 -17.98 31.87
CA ARG A 225 -13.76 -18.59 30.99
C ARG A 225 -13.16 -19.64 30.06
N GLU A 226 -12.03 -19.32 29.42
CA GLU A 226 -11.29 -20.29 28.61
C GLU A 226 -10.81 -21.50 29.42
N GLY A 227 -10.35 -21.28 30.65
CA GLY A 227 -9.94 -22.35 31.56
C GLY A 227 -11.10 -23.30 31.90
N ILE A 228 -12.27 -22.74 32.19
CA ILE A 228 -13.50 -23.50 32.47
C ILE A 228 -13.94 -24.28 31.23
N GLU A 229 -13.89 -23.68 30.04
CA GLU A 229 -14.27 -24.34 28.79
C GLU A 229 -13.33 -25.50 28.45
N LYS A 230 -12.01 -25.30 28.61
CA LYS A 230 -11.00 -26.35 28.44
C LYS A 230 -11.25 -27.51 29.40
N LYS A 231 -11.60 -27.24 30.67
CA LYS A 231 -11.93 -28.28 31.66
C LYS A 231 -13.18 -29.06 31.27
N LYS A 232 -14.27 -28.37 30.87
CA LYS A 232 -15.50 -29.03 30.39
C LYS A 232 -15.25 -29.90 29.16
N LYS A 233 -14.42 -29.43 28.23
CA LYS A 233 -14.06 -30.19 27.02
C LYS A 233 -13.25 -31.45 27.35
N ALA A 234 -12.34 -31.37 28.32
CA ALA A 234 -11.57 -32.52 28.81
C ALA A 234 -12.46 -33.54 29.51
N GLU A 235 -13.39 -33.11 30.37
CA GLU A 235 -14.37 -33.99 31.03
C GLU A 235 -15.27 -34.70 30.02
N ARG A 236 -15.79 -33.99 29.01
CA ARG A 236 -16.61 -34.59 27.95
C ARG A 236 -15.84 -35.64 27.15
N LYS A 237 -14.58 -35.36 26.82
CA LYS A 237 -13.70 -36.30 26.11
C LYS A 237 -13.41 -37.56 26.95
N ALA A 238 -13.16 -37.40 28.25
CA ALA A 238 -12.94 -38.53 29.15
C ALA A 238 -14.19 -39.41 29.31
N GLU A 239 -15.38 -38.79 29.33
CA GLU A 239 -16.65 -39.52 29.38
C GLU A 239 -16.92 -40.31 28.08
N GLU A 240 -16.62 -39.72 26.91
CA GLU A 240 -16.70 -40.39 25.61
C GLU A 240 -15.74 -41.58 25.52
N GLU A 241 -14.48 -41.42 25.97
CA GLU A 241 -13.49 -42.51 25.99
C GLU A 241 -13.89 -43.64 26.95
N ALA A 242 -14.48 -43.32 28.10
CA ALA A 242 -14.98 -44.31 29.06
C ALA A 242 -16.20 -45.07 28.51
N LYS A 243 -17.10 -44.39 27.80
CA LYS A 243 -18.24 -45.04 27.10
C LYS A 243 -17.77 -45.94 25.97
N ALA A 244 -16.78 -45.51 25.19
CA ALA A 244 -16.19 -46.31 24.10
C ALA A 244 -15.51 -47.58 24.62
N LYS A 245 -14.77 -47.51 25.74
CA LYS A 245 -14.17 -48.69 26.37
C LYS A 245 -15.21 -49.69 26.88
N LYS A 246 -16.28 -49.21 27.53
CA LYS A 246 -17.38 -50.08 28.00
C LYS A 246 -18.14 -50.75 26.86
N ALA A 247 -18.24 -50.11 25.69
CA ALA A 247 -18.88 -50.69 24.51
C ALA A 247 -18.00 -51.72 23.78
N ALA A 248 -16.67 -51.69 23.99
CA ALA A 248 -15.74 -52.66 23.41
C ALA A 248 -15.57 -53.94 24.26
N GLU A 249 -15.98 -53.91 25.52
CA GLU A 249 -15.93 -55.05 26.46
C GLU A 249 -17.27 -55.81 26.60
N ALA A 250 -18.32 -55.40 25.86
CA ALA A 250 -19.64 -56.03 25.82
C ALA A 250 -19.86 -56.73 24.46
#